data_AF-A0A1F4D6L6-F1
#
_entry.id   AF-A0A1F4D6L6-F1
#
_cell.length_a   1.000
_cell.length_b   1.000
_cell.length_c   1.000
_cell.angle_alpha   90.00
_cell.angle_beta   90.00
_cell.angle_gamma   90.00
#
_symmetry.space_group_name_H-M   'P 1'
#
loop_
_entity.id
_entity.type
_entity.pdbx_description
1 polymer ?
#
loop_
_entity_poly.entity_id
_entity_poly.type
_entity_poly.pdbx_seq_one_letter_code
_entity_poly.pdbx_strand_id
1 'polypeptide(L)' 'MDPNTALRQRVEARLAELELEHRDLDLAIHRLIEDPLHDRFALSRMKKRKLLLKDQIALLARQLDPDIRA' A
#
# COMPACT_ATOMS: atom_id res chain seq x y z
N MET A 1 8.82 -23.92 16.67
CA MET A 1 8.40 -22.56 16.29
C MET A 1 6.94 -22.41 16.64
N ASP A 2 6.57 -21.38 17.40
CA ASP A 2 5.18 -21.09 17.71
C ASP A 2 4.41 -20.74 16.41
N PRO A 3 3.34 -21.48 16.06
CA PRO A 3 2.51 -21.19 14.88
C PRO A 3 2.02 -19.74 14.81
N ASN A 4 1.80 -19.11 15.97
CA ASN A 4 1.36 -17.72 16.07
C ASN A 4 2.45 -16.74 15.58
N THR A 5 3.71 -17.03 15.92
CA THR A 5 4.86 -16.21 15.48
C THR A 5 5.05 -16.28 13.96
N ALA A 6 4.91 -17.47 13.37
CA ALA A 6 5.06 -17.66 11.92
C ALA A 6 3.90 -17.02 11.12
N LEU A 7 2.70 -16.94 11.69
CA LEU A 7 1.59 -16.20 11.07
C LEU A 7 1.87 -14.68 11.10
N ARG A 8 2.29 -14.17 12.25
CA ARG A 8 2.63 -12.76 12.43
C ARG A 8 3.72 -12.29 11.45
N GLN A 9 4.80 -13.06 11.33
CA GLN A 9 5.88 -12.77 10.38
C GLN A 9 5.41 -12.71 8.92
N ARG A 10 4.47 -13.57 8.52
CA ARG A 10 3.88 -13.53 7.18
C ARG A 10 3.05 -12.27 6.94
N VAL A 11 2.29 -11.84 7.95
CA VAL A 11 1.50 -10.61 7.87
C VAL A 11 2.43 -9.39 7.83
N GLU A 12 3.50 -9.36 8.63
CA GLU A 12 4.52 -8.29 8.61
C GLU A 12 5.24 -8.22 7.26
N ALA A 13 5.64 -9.36 6.69
CA ALA A 13 6.25 -9.40 5.36
C ALA A 13 5.29 -8.88 4.29
N ARG A 14 4.01 -9.29 4.34
CA ARG A 14 3.00 -8.80 3.41
C ARG A 14 2.72 -7.30 3.55
N LEU A 15 2.74 -6.79 4.79
CA LEU A 15 2.59 -5.37 5.05
C LEU A 15 3.74 -4.57 4.41
N ALA A 16 4.98 -5.01 4.60
CA ALA A 16 6.16 -4.37 4.02
C ALA A 16 6.11 -4.36 2.47
N GLU A 17 5.67 -5.46 1.84
CA GLU A 17 5.45 -5.52 0.39
C GLU A 17 4.45 -4.47 -0.10
N LEU A 18 3.30 -4.35 0.60
CA LEU A 18 2.25 -3.40 0.23
C LEU A 18 2.69 -1.95 0.44
N GLU A 19 3.42 -1.66 1.52
CA GLU A 19 3.99 -0.34 1.77
C GLU A 19 4.99 0.07 0.69
N LEU A 20 5.84 -0.87 0.25
CA LEU A 20 6.76 -0.65 -0.86
C LEU A 20 6.00 -0.37 -2.16
N GLU A 21 5.02 -1.20 -2.50
CA GLU A 21 4.19 -1.01 -3.70
C GLU A 21 3.44 0.33 -3.67
N HIS A 22 2.91 0.71 -2.51
CA HIS A 22 2.23 1.98 -2.32
C HIS A 22 3.18 3.17 -2.54
N ARG A 23 4.41 3.09 -2.02
CA ARG A 23 5.44 4.12 -2.21
C ARG A 23 5.87 4.23 -3.67
N ASP A 24 6.10 3.10 -4.33
CA ASP A 24 6.48 3.09 -5.75
C ASP A 24 5.38 3.67 -6.63
N LEU A 25 4.11 3.35 -6.31
CA LEU A 25 2.97 3.91 -7.01
C LEU A 25 2.82 5.42 -6.78
N ASP A 26 3.14 5.91 -5.58
CA ASP A 26 3.18 7.35 -5.28
C ASP A 26 4.25 8.07 -6.13
N LEU A 27 5.46 7.53 -6.20
CA LEU A 27 6.53 8.06 -7.03
C LEU A 27 6.14 8.06 -8.53
N ALA A 28 5.50 6.99 -9.00
CA ALA A 28 5.02 6.91 -10.36
C ALA A 28 3.91 7.93 -10.66
N ILE A 29 3.01 8.18 -9.70
CA ILE A 29 2.00 9.24 -9.81
C ILE A 29 2.64 10.61 -9.88
N HIS A 30 3.63 10.91 -9.02
CA HIS A 30 4.34 12.20 -9.06
C HIS A 30 5.00 12.45 -10.41
N ARG A 31 5.74 11.48 -10.94
CA ARG A 31 6.37 11.57 -12.26
C ARG A 31 5.35 11.75 -13.39
N LEU A 32 4.21 11.07 -13.30
CA LEU A 32 3.15 11.21 -14.31
C LEU A 32 2.53 12.61 -14.30
N ILE A 33 2.38 13.23 -13.14
CA ILE A 33 1.81 14.58 -12.99
C ILE A 33 2.76 15.66 -13.53
N GLU A 34 4.06 15.42 -13.57
CA GLU A 34 5.04 16.35 -14.15
C GLU A 34 4.87 16.53 -15.66
N ASP A 35 4.22 15.59 -16.36
CA ASP A 35 3.88 15.69 -17.78
C ASP A 35 2.51 16.40 -17.99
N PRO A 36 2.46 17.60 -18.58
CA PRO A 36 1.21 18.33 -18.86
C PRO A 36 0.24 17.59 -19.79
N LEU A 37 0.75 16.65 -20.60
CA LEU A 37 -0.02 15.86 -21.57
C LEU A 37 -0.33 14.45 -21.07
N HIS A 38 -0.11 14.16 -19.79
CA HIS A 38 -0.38 12.86 -19.20
C HIS A 38 -1.81 12.35 -19.45
N ASP A 39 -1.97 11.03 -19.53
CA ASP A 39 -3.29 10.40 -19.58
C ASP A 39 -4.00 10.52 -18.22
N ARG A 40 -5.05 11.36 -18.18
CA ARG A 40 -5.88 11.56 -16.99
C ARG A 40 -6.58 10.29 -16.52
N PHE A 41 -6.91 9.36 -17.41
CA PHE A 41 -7.49 8.08 -17.03
C PHE A 41 -6.44 7.17 -16.39
N ALA A 42 -5.21 7.15 -16.92
CA ALA A 42 -4.10 6.45 -16.29
C ALA A 42 -3.84 6.97 -14.87
N LEU A 43 -3.79 8.30 -14.70
CA LEU A 43 -3.63 8.93 -13.40
C LEU A 43 -4.76 8.53 -12.43
N SER A 44 -6.02 8.55 -12.89
CA SER A 44 -7.18 8.15 -12.07
C SER A 44 -7.09 6.68 -11.63
N ARG A 45 -6.72 5.77 -12.54
CA ARG A 45 -6.51 4.34 -12.21
C ARG A 45 -5.40 4.16 -11.17
N MET A 46 -4.28 4.87 -11.31
CA MET A 46 -3.17 4.79 -10.38
C MET A 46 -3.54 5.32 -8.99
N LYS A 47 -4.23 6.47 -8.91
CA LYS A 47 -4.74 6.99 -7.63
C LYS A 47 -5.71 6.04 -6.95
N LYS A 48 -6.61 5.41 -7.72
CA LYS A 48 -7.54 4.39 -7.19
C LYS A 48 -6.78 3.18 -6.64
N ARG A 49 -5.77 2.67 -7.37
CA ARG A 49 -4.92 1.57 -6.89
C ARG A 49 -4.17 1.97 -5.62
N LYS A 50 -3.64 3.20 -5.54
CA LYS A 50 -2.96 3.72 -4.34
C LYS A 50 -3.89 3.73 -3.13
N LEU A 51 -5.14 4.18 -3.30
CA LEU A 51 -6.14 4.16 -2.24
C LEU A 51 -6.42 2.73 -1.75
N LEU A 52 -6.60 1.77 -2.67
CA LEU A 52 -6.81 0.37 -2.31
C LEU A 52 -5.62 -0.22 -1.54
N LEU A 53 -4.39 0.10 -1.94
CA LEU A 53 -3.20 -0.33 -1.21
C LEU A 53 -3.16 0.27 0.20
N LYS A 54 -3.47 1.57 0.35
CA LYS A 54 -3.57 2.22 1.66
C LYS A 54 -4.59 1.52 2.56
N ASP A 55 -5.77 1.18 2.03
CA ASP A 55 -6.82 0.50 2.79
C ASP A 55 -6.39 -0.91 3.21
N GLN A 56 -5.68 -1.64 2.34
CA GLN A 56 -5.13 -2.96 2.66
C GLN A 56 -4.03 -2.90 3.73
N ILE A 57 -3.12 -1.93 3.62
CA ILE A 57 -2.08 -1.66 4.63
C ILE A 57 -2.74 -1.39 5.99
N ALA A 58 -3.74 -0.51 6.03
CA ALA A 58 -4.47 -0.19 7.25
C ALA A 58 -5.16 -1.42 7.88
N LEU A 59 -5.73 -2.29 7.05
CA LEU A 59 -6.37 -3.52 7.52
C LEU A 59 -5.35 -4.48 8.14
N LEU A 60 -4.22 -4.72 7.47
CA LEU A 60 -3.18 -5.62 7.98
C LEU A 60 -2.46 -5.05 9.20
N ALA A 61 -2.22 -3.74 9.23
CA ALA A 61 -1.65 -3.05 10.37
C ALA A 61 -2.53 -3.23 11.62
N ARG A 62 -3.86 -3.08 11.48
CA ARG A 62 -4.83 -3.33 12.56
C ARG A 62 -4.88 -4.78 13.03
N GLN A 63 -4.56 -5.74 12.16
CA GLN A 63 -4.46 -7.16 12.54
C GLN A 63 -3.21 -7.43 13.39
N LEU A 64 -2.12 -6.70 13.15
CA LEU A 64 -0.88 -6.80 13.91
C LEU A 64 -0.93 -6.02 15.22
N ASP A 65 -1.57 -4.84 15.19
CA ASP A 65 -1.75 -3.95 16.33
C ASP A 65 -3.12 -3.26 16.24
N PRO A 66 -4.09 -3.65 17.08
CA PRO A 66 -5.44 -3.10 17.04
C PRO A 66 -5.54 -1.62 17.43
N ASP A 67 -4.51 -1.01 18.02
CA ASP A 67 -4.49 0.42 18.38
C ASP A 67 -4.08 1.34 17.22
N ILE A 68 -3.68 0.78 16.06
CA ILE A 68 -3.32 1.59 14.89
C ILE A 68 -4.56 2.29 14.30
N ARG A 69 -4.60 3.62 14.44
CA ARG A 69 -5.57 4.49 13.75
C ARG A 69 -5.10 4.74 12.30
N ALA A 70 -6.00 4.53 11.34
CA ALA A 70 -5.74 4.67 9.90
C ALA A 70 -6.09 6.08 9.39
#